data_AF-A0A8H9G147-F1
#
_entry.id   AF-A0A8H9G147-F1
#
_cell.length_a   1.000
_cell.length_b   1.000
_cell.length_c   1.000
_cell.angle_alpha   90.00
_cell.angle_beta   90.00
_cell.angle_gamma   90.00
#
_symmetry.space_group_name_H-M   'P 1'
#
loop_
_entity.id
_entity.type
_entity.pdbx_description
1 polymer ?
#
loop_
_entity_poly.entity_id
_entity_poly.type
_entity_poly.pdbx_seq_one_letter_code
_entity_poly.pdbx_strand_id
1 'polypeptide(L)'
;MNEIKLMFTFLLLLTTIFCKSQDLVRPGTFSYNGTIFKVSISPLNADELFISVQNAPNLGSNPSNINGTPVEEILPTMEFKNSYDYNNLLLLFSNYSTLKTDGEYIKMTFSINGSGKLNKIYSYVYGQTKITQQDFGKFYQKVLSENTFRIRSRYNNHHAIKFLYRDTTIKFNDSYQIPCKP
;
A
#
# COMPACT_ATOMS: atom_id res chain seq x y z
N MET A 1 -17.90 -36.74 25.99
CA MET A 1 -16.87 -37.06 24.96
C MET A 1 -17.21 -36.48 23.58
N ASN A 2 -18.48 -36.44 23.16
CA ASN A 2 -18.89 -35.81 21.89
C ASN A 2 -18.74 -34.29 21.86
N GLU A 3 -18.99 -33.59 22.97
CA GLU A 3 -18.89 -32.12 23.02
C GLU A 3 -17.45 -31.61 22.87
N ILE A 4 -16.48 -32.30 23.48
CA ILE A 4 -15.05 -31.98 23.34
C ILE A 4 -14.61 -32.19 21.88
N LYS A 5 -15.04 -33.30 21.24
CA LYS A 5 -14.77 -33.53 19.81
C LYS A 5 -15.42 -32.45 18.94
N LEU A 6 -16.62 -31.99 19.28
CA LEU A 6 -17.31 -30.92 18.57
C LEU A 6 -16.56 -29.59 18.68
N MET A 7 -16.08 -29.23 19.88
CA MET A 7 -15.25 -28.04 20.10
C MET A 7 -13.94 -28.11 19.31
N PHE A 8 -13.24 -29.25 19.31
CA PHE A 8 -12.00 -29.39 18.52
C PHE A 8 -12.27 -29.33 17.03
N THR A 9 -13.38 -29.91 16.54
CA THR A 9 -13.74 -29.84 15.11
C THR A 9 -14.11 -28.41 14.71
N PHE A 10 -14.84 -27.68 15.55
CA PHE A 10 -15.17 -26.28 15.32
C PHE A 10 -13.94 -25.37 15.36
N LEU A 11 -13.02 -25.64 16.30
CA LEU A 11 -11.73 -24.95 16.39
C LEU A 11 -10.85 -25.25 15.19
N LEU A 12 -10.80 -26.50 14.72
CA LEU A 12 -10.07 -26.89 13.51
C LEU A 12 -10.66 -26.22 12.27
N LEU A 13 -11.99 -26.20 12.13
CA LEU A 13 -12.69 -25.51 11.04
C LEU A 13 -12.44 -24.01 11.07
N LEU A 14 -12.44 -23.39 12.25
CA LEU A 14 -12.03 -22.00 12.44
C LEU A 14 -10.58 -21.82 12.01
N THR A 15 -9.64 -22.65 12.47
CA THR A 15 -8.23 -22.50 12.07
C THR A 15 -8.01 -22.69 10.57
N THR A 16 -8.75 -23.56 9.88
CA THR A 16 -8.61 -23.74 8.42
C THR A 16 -9.27 -22.62 7.63
N ILE A 17 -10.39 -22.06 8.11
CA ILE A 17 -11.06 -20.90 7.50
C ILE A 17 -10.29 -19.59 7.77
N PHE A 18 -9.64 -19.48 8.93
CA PHE A 18 -8.80 -18.34 9.32
C PHE A 18 -7.33 -18.48 8.86
N CYS A 19 -6.88 -19.67 8.45
CA CYS A 19 -5.72 -19.89 7.57
C CYS A 19 -6.06 -19.44 6.14
N LYS A 20 -6.49 -18.19 5.99
CA LYS A 20 -6.48 -17.52 4.69
C LYS A 20 -5.03 -17.47 4.22
N SER A 21 -4.72 -18.28 3.21
CA SER A 21 -3.58 -18.19 2.29
C SER A 21 -2.35 -17.44 2.84
N GLN A 22 -1.36 -18.20 3.32
CA GLN A 22 0.01 -17.71 3.46
C GLN A 22 0.73 -17.67 2.10
N ASP A 23 0.00 -17.73 0.98
CA ASP A 23 0.63 -17.75 -0.33
C ASP A 23 1.42 -16.47 -0.53
N LEU A 24 2.58 -16.62 -1.15
CA LEU A 24 3.40 -15.49 -1.51
C LEU A 24 2.70 -14.66 -2.59
N VAL A 25 3.01 -13.36 -2.63
CA VAL A 25 2.60 -12.51 -3.74
C VAL A 25 3.27 -13.03 -5.02
N ARG A 26 2.46 -13.39 -6.01
CA ARG A 26 2.87 -13.94 -7.31
C ARG A 26 1.93 -13.42 -8.41
N PRO A 27 2.34 -13.43 -9.69
CA PRO A 27 1.48 -13.04 -10.80
C PRO A 27 0.13 -13.76 -10.76
N GLY A 28 -0.95 -13.03 -11.01
CA GLY A 28 -2.32 -13.51 -10.87
C GLY A 28 -3.21 -12.52 -10.13
N THR A 29 -4.22 -13.02 -9.44
CA THR A 29 -5.14 -12.20 -8.65
C THR A 29 -5.33 -12.80 -7.27
N PHE A 30 -5.41 -11.95 -6.24
CA PHE A 30 -5.79 -12.36 -4.90
C PHE A 30 -6.75 -11.36 -4.26
N SER A 31 -7.44 -11.77 -3.20
CA SER A 31 -8.41 -10.94 -2.49
C SER A 31 -8.07 -10.85 -1.02
N TYR A 32 -8.19 -9.64 -0.47
CA TYR A 32 -8.09 -9.40 0.96
C TYR A 32 -9.19 -8.44 1.40
N ASN A 33 -10.05 -8.87 2.33
CA ASN A 33 -11.17 -8.09 2.87
C ASN A 33 -12.00 -7.35 1.79
N GLY A 34 -12.36 -8.08 0.72
CA GLY A 34 -13.17 -7.55 -0.38
C GLY A 34 -12.40 -6.71 -1.41
N THR A 35 -11.13 -6.40 -1.18
CA THR A 35 -10.25 -5.73 -2.16
C THR A 35 -9.59 -6.78 -3.05
N ILE A 36 -9.76 -6.65 -4.37
CA ILE A 36 -9.17 -7.55 -5.37
C ILE A 36 -7.89 -6.91 -5.92
N PHE A 37 -6.77 -7.60 -5.71
CA PHE A 37 -5.46 -7.22 -6.21
C PHE A 37 -5.15 -8.00 -7.48
N LYS A 38 -4.66 -7.28 -8.49
CA LYS A 38 -4.06 -7.84 -9.69
C LYS A 38 -2.55 -7.67 -9.59
N VAL A 39 -1.85 -8.78 -9.77
CA VAL A 39 -0.38 -8.87 -9.75
C VAL A 39 0.09 -9.25 -11.15
N SER A 40 1.03 -8.50 -11.68
CA SER A 40 1.69 -8.80 -12.95
C SER A 40 3.19 -8.54 -12.83
N ILE A 41 3.98 -9.01 -13.80
CA ILE A 41 5.35 -8.54 -13.96
C ILE A 41 5.29 -7.03 -14.24
N SER A 42 6.18 -6.25 -13.63
CA SER A 42 6.22 -4.81 -13.83
C SER A 42 6.66 -4.49 -15.26
N PRO A 43 5.96 -3.56 -15.95
CA PRO A 43 6.35 -3.13 -17.29
C PRO A 43 7.63 -2.28 -17.29
N LEU A 44 8.05 -1.79 -16.12
CA LEU A 44 9.23 -0.93 -15.97
C LEU A 44 10.48 -1.72 -15.56
N ASN A 45 10.30 -2.88 -14.91
CA ASN A 45 11.39 -3.72 -14.43
C ASN A 45 10.91 -5.19 -14.36
N ALA A 46 11.52 -6.07 -15.15
CA ALA A 46 11.15 -7.49 -15.18
C ALA A 46 11.40 -8.22 -13.85
N ASP A 47 12.28 -7.70 -13.00
CA ASP A 47 12.60 -8.25 -11.68
C ASP A 47 11.60 -7.83 -10.59
N GLU A 48 10.58 -7.06 -10.93
CA GLU A 48 9.56 -6.56 -10.01
C GLU A 48 8.16 -7.07 -10.38
N LEU A 49 7.35 -7.28 -9.35
CA LEU A 49 5.91 -7.44 -9.50
C LEU A 49 5.23 -6.09 -9.33
N PHE A 50 4.35 -5.76 -10.28
CA PHE A 50 3.40 -4.66 -10.17
C PHE A 50 2.09 -5.16 -9.56
N ILE A 51 1.62 -4.47 -8.53
CA ILE A 51 0.40 -4.78 -7.80
C ILE A 51 -0.54 -3.58 -7.87
N SER A 52 -1.78 -3.81 -8.29
CA SER A 52 -2.82 -2.78 -8.38
C SER A 52 -4.19 -3.34 -7.99
N VAL A 53 -5.12 -2.47 -7.59
CA VAL A 53 -6.51 -2.87 -7.34
C VAL A 53 -7.29 -2.90 -8.65
N GLN A 54 -7.93 -4.03 -8.96
CA GLN A 54 -8.60 -4.27 -10.24
C GLN A 54 -9.80 -3.34 -10.47
N ASN A 55 -10.57 -3.05 -9.43
CA ASN A 55 -11.80 -2.26 -9.50
C ASN A 55 -11.60 -0.82 -9.02
N ALA A 56 -10.40 -0.25 -9.22
CA ALA A 56 -10.12 1.11 -8.77
C ALA A 56 -10.91 2.15 -9.58
N PRO A 57 -11.50 3.18 -8.92
CA PRO A 57 -12.40 4.14 -9.58
C PRO A 57 -11.73 4.91 -10.72
N ASN A 58 -12.46 5.21 -11.81
CA ASN A 58 -11.95 6.10 -12.85
C ASN A 58 -11.94 7.55 -12.34
N LEU A 59 -10.77 8.18 -12.30
CA LEU A 59 -10.60 9.54 -11.79
C LEU A 59 -10.79 10.62 -12.88
N GLY A 60 -10.93 10.21 -14.15
CA GLY A 60 -10.92 11.11 -15.30
C GLY A 60 -9.58 11.82 -15.45
N SER A 61 -9.61 13.01 -16.09
CA SER A 61 -8.44 13.88 -16.25
C SER A 61 -8.49 15.08 -15.32
N ASN A 62 -7.32 15.56 -14.91
CA ASN A 62 -7.18 16.89 -14.29
C ASN A 62 -7.64 17.99 -15.26
N PRO A 63 -8.15 19.13 -14.75
CA PRO A 63 -8.41 20.29 -15.61
C PRO A 63 -7.09 20.80 -16.23
N SER A 64 -7.17 21.43 -17.41
CA SER A 64 -6.01 22.09 -18.02
C SER A 64 -5.63 23.39 -17.30
N ASN A 65 -6.63 24.09 -16.73
CA ASN A 65 -6.45 25.36 -16.06
C ASN A 65 -7.28 25.43 -14.78
N ILE A 66 -6.78 26.15 -13.78
CA ILE A 66 -7.48 26.48 -12.54
C ILE A 66 -7.38 27.99 -12.36
N ASN A 67 -8.52 28.69 -12.33
CA ASN A 67 -8.58 30.15 -12.22
C ASN A 67 -7.69 30.87 -13.25
N GLY A 68 -7.68 30.40 -14.49
CA GLY A 68 -6.86 30.95 -15.58
C GLY A 68 -5.38 30.56 -15.56
N THR A 69 -4.89 29.91 -14.50
CA THR A 69 -3.51 29.43 -14.41
C THR A 69 -3.41 27.99 -14.93
N PRO A 70 -2.49 27.64 -15.84
CA PRO A 70 -2.25 26.26 -16.26
C PRO A 70 -1.89 25.36 -15.07
N VAL A 71 -2.40 24.12 -15.04
CA VAL A 71 -2.10 23.20 -13.95
C VAL A 71 -0.61 22.89 -13.86
N GLU A 72 0.07 22.85 -15.00
CA GLU A 72 1.52 22.65 -15.12
C GLU A 72 2.32 23.73 -14.39
N GLU A 73 1.77 24.94 -14.23
CA GLU A 73 2.40 26.02 -13.46
C GLU A 73 2.07 25.93 -11.96
N ILE A 74 0.98 25.27 -11.59
CA ILE A 74 0.58 25.08 -10.18
C ILE A 74 1.36 23.92 -9.57
N LEU A 75 1.57 22.82 -10.30
CA LEU A 75 2.24 21.59 -9.82
C LEU A 75 3.59 21.85 -9.14
N PRO A 76 4.51 22.68 -9.68
CA PRO A 76 5.81 22.94 -9.08
C PRO A 76 5.72 23.74 -7.78
N THR A 77 4.61 24.44 -7.53
CA THR A 77 4.41 25.24 -6.31
C THR A 77 3.88 24.42 -5.15
N MET A 78 3.61 23.14 -5.35
CA MET A 78 3.01 22.29 -4.33
C MET A 78 4.05 21.66 -3.41
N GLU A 79 3.85 21.84 -2.12
CA GLU A 79 4.57 21.15 -1.06
C GLU A 79 3.74 19.98 -0.53
N PHE A 80 4.40 18.86 -0.28
CA PHE A 80 3.79 17.64 0.25
C PHE A 80 4.43 17.29 1.57
N LYS A 81 3.62 17.18 2.61
CA LYS A 81 4.03 16.58 3.87
C LYS A 81 3.20 15.33 4.11
N ASN A 82 3.86 14.18 4.04
CA ASN A 82 3.27 12.92 4.44
C ASN A 82 3.05 12.92 5.97
N SER A 83 1.87 12.48 6.41
CA SER A 83 1.54 12.37 7.83
C SER A 83 1.92 11.02 8.45
N TYR A 84 2.34 10.04 7.65
CA TYR A 84 2.35 8.65 8.05
C TYR A 84 3.76 8.01 8.08
N ASP A 85 4.09 7.34 9.20
CA ASP A 85 5.33 6.57 9.36
C ASP A 85 5.12 5.10 8.95
N TYR A 86 5.58 4.76 7.76
CA TYR A 86 5.45 3.42 7.21
C TYR A 86 6.33 2.38 7.90
N ASN A 87 7.42 2.79 8.57
CA ASN A 87 8.37 1.85 9.15
C ASN A 87 7.72 0.99 10.24
N ASN A 88 6.83 1.59 11.04
CA ASN A 88 6.07 0.86 12.06
C ASN A 88 5.08 -0.15 11.45
N LEU A 89 4.61 0.07 10.21
CA LEU A 89 3.77 -0.90 9.53
C LEU A 89 4.55 -2.12 9.05
N LEU A 90 5.82 -1.95 8.67
CA LEU A 90 6.66 -3.07 8.23
C LEU A 90 6.84 -4.11 9.34
N LEU A 91 6.88 -3.68 10.61
CA LEU A 91 6.95 -4.55 11.79
C LEU A 91 5.74 -5.49 11.94
N LEU A 92 4.64 -5.22 11.23
CA LEU A 92 3.42 -6.03 11.29
C LEU A 92 3.43 -7.21 10.30
N PHE A 93 4.45 -7.31 9.44
CA PHE A 93 4.63 -8.45 8.54
C PHE A 93 5.07 -9.66 9.35
N SER A 94 4.39 -10.79 9.17
CA SER A 94 4.62 -12.01 9.95
C SER A 94 6.04 -12.56 9.82
N ASN A 95 6.69 -12.33 8.68
CA ASN A 95 8.05 -12.73 8.37
C ASN A 95 9.04 -11.55 8.27
N TYR A 96 8.78 -10.45 9.00
CA TYR A 96 9.59 -9.22 8.97
C TYR A 96 11.11 -9.47 9.05
N SER A 97 11.59 -10.33 9.97
CA SER A 97 13.03 -10.61 10.12
C SER A 97 13.66 -11.18 8.84
N THR A 98 12.93 -12.03 8.12
CA THR A 98 13.37 -12.60 6.84
C THR A 98 13.39 -11.52 5.77
N LEU A 99 12.29 -10.76 5.63
CA LEU A 99 12.17 -9.66 4.66
C LEU A 99 13.27 -8.59 4.87
N LYS A 100 13.60 -8.30 6.14
CA LYS A 100 14.70 -7.41 6.53
C LYS A 100 16.05 -7.96 6.11
N THR A 101 16.33 -9.23 6.40
CA THR A 101 17.60 -9.89 6.07
C THR A 101 17.82 -9.92 4.56
N ASP A 102 16.75 -10.18 3.81
CA ASP A 102 16.77 -10.24 2.35
C ASP A 102 16.79 -8.85 1.69
N GLY A 103 16.71 -7.77 2.47
CA GLY A 103 16.70 -6.40 1.95
C GLY A 103 15.48 -6.10 1.08
N GLU A 104 14.35 -6.72 1.37
CA GLU A 104 13.11 -6.49 0.63
C GLU A 104 12.65 -5.03 0.75
N TYR A 105 11.76 -4.62 -0.16
CA TYR A 105 11.15 -3.30 -0.15
C TYR A 105 9.75 -3.33 -0.73
N ILE A 106 9.00 -2.26 -0.47
CA ILE A 106 7.75 -1.94 -1.16
C ILE A 106 7.90 -0.54 -1.74
N LYS A 107 7.86 -0.42 -3.06
CA LYS A 107 7.66 0.87 -3.74
C LYS A 107 6.16 1.11 -3.83
N MET A 108 5.74 2.34 -3.58
CA MET A 108 4.35 2.76 -3.67
C MET A 108 4.26 4.03 -4.49
N THR A 109 3.31 4.05 -5.42
CA THR A 109 2.89 5.26 -6.11
C THR A 109 1.47 5.59 -5.65
N PHE A 110 1.34 6.70 -4.95
CA PHE A 110 0.08 7.22 -4.45
C PHE A 110 -0.57 8.13 -5.48
N SER A 111 -1.83 7.86 -5.81
CA SER A 111 -2.71 8.81 -6.48
C SER A 111 -3.50 9.56 -5.41
N ILE A 112 -3.29 10.86 -5.27
CA ILE A 112 -3.91 11.72 -4.24
C ILE A 112 -4.68 12.88 -4.87
N ASN A 113 -5.83 13.23 -4.34
CA ASN A 113 -6.57 14.40 -4.82
C ASN A 113 -6.01 15.73 -4.25
N GLY A 114 -6.52 16.86 -4.74
CA GLY A 114 -6.16 18.20 -4.28
C GLY A 114 -6.50 18.51 -2.81
N SER A 115 -7.20 17.62 -2.11
CA SER A 115 -7.41 17.74 -0.65
C SER A 115 -6.46 16.85 0.15
N GLY A 116 -5.54 16.14 -0.51
CA GLY A 116 -4.58 15.27 0.16
C GLY A 116 -5.09 13.86 0.50
N LYS A 117 -6.29 13.50 0.04
CA LYS A 117 -6.87 12.16 0.26
C LYS A 117 -6.37 11.19 -0.80
N LEU A 118 -6.04 9.97 -0.37
CA LEU A 118 -5.70 8.88 -1.28
C LEU A 118 -6.90 8.43 -2.11
N ASN A 119 -6.67 8.35 -3.41
CA ASN A 119 -7.59 7.77 -4.40
C ASN A 119 -7.19 6.33 -4.74
N LYS A 120 -5.89 6.10 -5.00
CA LYS A 120 -5.33 4.80 -5.41
C LYS A 120 -3.91 4.63 -4.90
N ILE A 121 -3.51 3.37 -4.72
CA ILE A 121 -2.13 2.99 -4.43
C ILE A 121 -1.74 1.93 -5.46
N TYR A 122 -0.63 2.18 -6.13
CA TYR A 122 0.08 1.17 -6.92
C TYR A 122 1.30 0.73 -6.13
N SER A 123 1.65 -0.55 -6.21
CA SER A 123 2.80 -1.07 -5.47
C SER A 123 3.70 -1.90 -6.35
N TYR A 124 5.00 -1.85 -6.05
CA TYR A 124 6.01 -2.69 -6.66
C TYR A 124 6.84 -3.37 -5.58
N VAL A 125 7.07 -4.66 -5.76
CA VAL A 125 7.87 -5.52 -4.88
C VAL A 125 8.77 -6.41 -5.72
N TYR A 126 9.75 -7.07 -5.13
CA TYR A 126 10.59 -8.02 -5.87
C TYR A 126 9.79 -9.18 -6.48
N GLY A 127 10.20 -9.64 -7.66
CA GLY A 127 9.68 -10.80 -8.38
C GLY A 127 9.58 -12.06 -7.52
N GLN A 128 10.62 -12.28 -6.71
CA GLN A 128 10.76 -13.44 -5.83
C GLN A 128 10.43 -13.12 -4.36
N THR A 129 9.68 -12.05 -4.11
CA THR A 129 9.33 -11.60 -2.75
C THR A 129 8.80 -12.75 -1.88
N LYS A 130 9.16 -12.72 -0.60
CA LYS A 130 8.62 -13.58 0.44
C LYS A 130 7.44 -12.92 1.17
N ILE A 131 6.97 -11.76 0.70
CA ILE A 131 5.75 -11.13 1.21
C ILE A 131 4.55 -12.04 0.92
N THR A 132 3.77 -12.34 1.95
CA THR A 132 2.51 -13.07 1.81
C THR A 132 1.40 -12.15 1.31
N GLN A 133 0.43 -12.70 0.59
CA GLN A 133 -0.77 -11.99 0.14
C GLN A 133 -1.55 -11.40 1.32
N GLN A 134 -1.60 -12.12 2.44
CA GLN A 134 -2.28 -11.67 3.65
C GLN A 134 -1.60 -10.44 4.27
N ASP A 135 -0.27 -10.45 4.42
CA ASP A 135 0.45 -9.33 5.02
C ASP A 135 0.48 -8.11 4.10
N PHE A 136 0.62 -8.33 2.78
CA PHE A 136 0.45 -7.25 1.82
C PHE A 136 -0.96 -6.63 1.91
N GLY A 137 -2.00 -7.46 1.96
CA GLY A 137 -3.39 -6.99 2.08
C GLY A 137 -3.63 -6.17 3.35
N LYS A 138 -3.13 -6.64 4.51
CA LYS A 138 -3.17 -5.89 5.79
C LYS A 138 -2.47 -4.55 5.66
N PHE A 139 -1.23 -4.57 5.14
CA PHE A 139 -0.43 -3.37 4.93
C PHE A 139 -1.17 -2.36 4.04
N TYR A 140 -1.65 -2.81 2.88
CA TYR A 140 -2.38 -1.97 1.92
C TYR A 140 -3.60 -1.30 2.57
N GLN A 141 -4.42 -2.05 3.31
CA GLN A 141 -5.60 -1.48 3.96
C GLN A 141 -5.23 -0.41 4.97
N LYS A 142 -4.18 -0.65 5.76
CA LYS A 142 -3.70 0.28 6.78
C LYS A 142 -3.17 1.58 6.18
N VAL A 143 -2.39 1.47 5.10
CA VAL A 143 -1.94 2.63 4.33
C VAL A 143 -3.15 3.36 3.73
N LEU A 144 -4.11 2.66 3.13
CA LEU A 144 -5.27 3.30 2.51
C LEU A 144 -6.15 4.06 3.53
N SER A 145 -6.34 3.51 4.73
CA SER A 145 -7.23 4.10 5.74
C SER A 145 -6.60 5.23 6.55
N GLU A 146 -5.30 5.15 6.83
CA GLU A 146 -4.66 6.05 7.79
C GLU A 146 -3.77 7.11 7.12
N ASN A 147 -3.39 6.93 5.86
CA ASN A 147 -2.46 7.83 5.19
C ASN A 147 -3.17 9.02 4.54
N THR A 148 -2.69 10.22 4.86
CA THR A 148 -3.14 11.48 4.27
C THR A 148 -1.94 12.35 3.95
N PHE A 149 -2.08 13.17 2.92
CA PHE A 149 -1.05 14.11 2.53
C PHE A 149 -1.49 15.52 2.86
N ARG A 150 -0.65 16.26 3.59
CA ARG A 150 -0.84 17.70 3.66
C ARG A 150 -0.25 18.31 2.41
N ILE A 151 -1.10 18.85 1.56
CA ILE A 151 -0.72 19.58 0.35
C ILE A 151 -0.84 21.07 0.64
N ARG A 152 0.15 21.84 0.22
CA ARG A 152 0.11 23.31 0.23
C ARG A 152 0.57 23.81 -1.12
N SER A 153 0.02 24.92 -1.58
CA SER A 153 0.50 25.60 -2.79
C SER A 153 0.36 27.11 -2.61
N ARG A 154 1.04 27.89 -3.46
CA ARG A 154 0.79 29.33 -3.54
C ARG A 154 -0.69 29.56 -3.89
N TYR A 155 -1.36 30.39 -3.09
CA TYR A 155 -2.80 30.71 -3.23
C TYR A 155 -3.78 29.53 -3.13
N ASN A 156 -3.33 28.35 -2.71
CA ASN A 156 -4.21 27.19 -2.47
C ASN A 156 -4.97 26.68 -3.72
N ASN A 157 -4.45 26.95 -4.93
CA ASN A 157 -5.10 26.60 -6.21
C ASN A 157 -5.15 25.08 -6.50
N HIS A 158 -4.52 24.23 -5.69
CA HIS A 158 -4.43 22.80 -5.95
C HIS A 158 -5.73 22.02 -5.66
N HIS A 159 -6.71 22.59 -4.96
CA HIS A 159 -7.94 21.89 -4.55
C HIS A 159 -8.78 21.33 -5.71
N ALA A 160 -8.75 21.97 -6.89
CA ALA A 160 -9.50 21.51 -8.05
C ALA A 160 -8.81 20.34 -8.80
N ILE A 161 -7.62 19.92 -8.35
CA ILE A 161 -6.89 18.80 -8.96
C ILE A 161 -7.52 17.48 -8.52
N LYS A 162 -7.84 16.64 -9.51
CA LYS A 162 -8.49 15.34 -9.27
C LYS A 162 -7.48 14.31 -8.77
N PHE A 163 -6.27 14.30 -9.33
CA PHE A 163 -5.20 13.41 -8.90
C PHE A 163 -3.80 13.99 -9.11
N LEU A 164 -2.89 13.60 -8.24
CA LEU A 164 -1.45 13.86 -8.27
C LEU A 164 -0.75 12.55 -7.93
N TYR A 165 0.44 12.33 -8.48
CA TYR A 165 1.23 11.15 -8.17
C TYR A 165 2.35 11.49 -7.18
N ARG A 166 2.50 10.64 -6.17
CA ARG A 166 3.60 10.72 -5.20
C ARG A 166 4.19 9.34 -4.99
N ASP A 167 5.48 9.23 -5.25
CA ASP A 167 6.22 7.98 -5.07
C ASP A 167 6.84 7.92 -3.68
N THR A 168 6.93 6.72 -3.13
CA THR A 168 7.64 6.43 -1.89
C THR A 168 8.18 5.03 -1.96
N THR A 169 9.42 4.82 -1.49
CA THR A 169 9.99 3.48 -1.32
C THR A 169 10.26 3.26 0.14
N ILE A 170 9.74 2.16 0.68
CA ILE A 170 10.02 1.74 2.04
C ILE A 170 10.79 0.44 1.98
N LYS A 171 11.90 0.36 2.69
CA LYS A 171 12.74 -0.83 2.74
C LYS A 171 12.52 -1.51 4.08
N PHE A 172 12.63 -2.84 4.09
CA PHE A 172 12.65 -3.60 5.33
C PHE A 172 13.99 -3.45 6.08
N ASN A 173 14.89 -2.56 5.65
CA ASN A 173 16.17 -2.26 6.27
C ASN A 173 16.39 -0.78 6.72
N ASP A 174 17.18 -0.72 7.79
CA ASP A 174 17.88 0.36 8.49
C ASP A 174 17.17 1.47 9.29
N SER A 175 17.47 1.42 10.60
CA SER A 175 17.46 2.47 11.64
C SER A 175 16.20 2.73 12.49
N TYR A 176 15.46 1.70 12.87
CA TYR A 176 14.83 1.71 14.20
C TYR A 176 15.54 0.70 15.10
N GLN A 177 16.55 1.18 15.82
CA GLN A 177 16.83 0.61 17.13
C GLN A 177 15.56 0.85 17.95
N ILE A 178 14.83 -0.22 18.26
CA ILE A 178 13.84 -0.17 19.34
C ILE A 178 14.62 0.36 20.55
N PRO A 179 14.24 1.48 21.18
CA PRO A 179 14.94 1.90 22.38
C PRO A 179 14.79 0.77 23.39
N CYS A 180 15.90 0.09 23.70
CA CYS A 180 15.98 -0.74 24.89
C CYS A 180 15.65 0.19 26.06
N LYS A 181 14.52 -0.06 26.74
CA LYS A 181 14.24 0.62 27.99
C LYS A 181 15.37 0.29 28.98
N PRO A 182 15.89 1.28 29.73
CA PRO A 182 16.80 1.03 30.84
C PRO A 182 16.13 0.22 31.96
#